data_AF-A0A944BVU1-F1
#
_entry.id   AF-A0A944BVU1-F1
#
_cell.length_a   1.000
_cell.length_b   1.000
_cell.length_c   1.000
_cell.angle_alpha   90.00
_cell.angle_beta   90.00
_cell.angle_gamma   90.00
#
_symmetry.space_group_name_H-M   'P 1'
#
loop_
_entity.id
_entity.type
_entity.pdbx_description
1 polymer ?
#
loop_
_entity_poly.entity_id
_entity_poly.type
_entity_poly.pdbx_seq_one_letter_code
_entity_poly.pdbx_strand_id
1 'polypeptide(L)' 'MKVKDVKHKVTLDDFEHRLLVGCVNVARTMYLEQNKPTEDVDDLLFKIIKAPSKKVSVRV' A
#
# COMPACT_ATOMS: atom_id res chain seq x y z
N MET A 1 -5.84 26.27 14.09
CA MET A 1 -6.56 24.98 14.03
C MET A 1 -5.58 23.89 13.67
N LYS A 2 -5.40 22.83 14.48
CA LYS A 2 -4.66 21.65 14.04
C LYS A 2 -5.56 20.92 13.03
N VAL A 3 -5.19 20.90 11.76
CA VAL A 3 -5.82 20.01 10.78
C VAL A 3 -5.53 18.60 11.28
N LYS A 4 -6.55 17.91 11.80
CA LYS A 4 -6.40 16.49 12.16
C LYS A 4 -6.18 15.74 10.86
N ASP A 5 -5.08 15.00 10.77
CA ASP A 5 -4.86 14.09 9.65
C ASP A 5 -6.06 13.15 9.51
N VAL A 6 -6.75 13.25 8.38
CA VAL A 6 -7.88 12.38 8.05
C VAL A 6 -7.30 11.04 7.63
N LYS A 7 -7.62 9.99 8.39
CA LYS A 7 -7.21 8.62 8.07
C LYS A 7 -8.34 7.90 7.35
N HIS A 8 -8.05 7.35 6.18
CA HIS A 8 -8.96 6.47 5.46
C HIS A 8 -8.63 5.00 5.76
N LYS A 9 -9.66 4.15 5.85
CA LYS A 9 -9.51 2.69 5.96
C LYS A 9 -10.07 2.05 4.70
N VAL A 10 -9.29 1.16 4.09
CA VAL A 10 -9.70 0.31 2.97
C VAL A 10 -9.57 -1.15 3.39
N THR A 11 -10.49 -1.99 2.94
CA THR A 11 -10.39 -3.44 3.07
C THR A 11 -10.16 -3.99 1.67
N LEU A 12 -9.18 -4.86 1.53
CA LEU A 12 -8.77 -5.44 0.26
C LEU A 12 -8.86 -6.96 0.41
N ASP A 13 -9.35 -7.63 -0.62
CA ASP A 13 -9.15 -9.07 -0.74
C ASP A 13 -7.68 -9.40 -1.11
N ASP A 14 -7.35 -10.69 -1.17
CA ASP A 14 -5.99 -11.14 -1.48
C ASP A 14 -5.54 -10.69 -2.89
N PHE A 15 -6.45 -10.56 -3.85
CA PHE A 15 -6.15 -10.11 -5.20
C PHE A 15 -5.92 -8.60 -5.24
N GLU A 16 -6.83 -7.81 -4.67
CA GLU A 16 -6.74 -6.35 -4.56
C GLU A 16 -5.49 -5.91 -3.80
N HIS A 17 -5.12 -6.64 -2.73
CA HIS A 17 -3.88 -6.38 -1.99
C HIS A 17 -2.63 -6.59 -2.87
N ARG A 18 -2.54 -7.72 -3.58
CA ARG A 18 -1.43 -7.97 -4.52
C ARG A 18 -1.40 -6.96 -5.66
N LEU A 19 -2.56 -6.61 -6.20
CA LEU A 19 -2.69 -5.60 -7.25
C LEU A 19 -2.16 -4.25 -6.76
N LEU A 20 -2.58 -3.82 -5.56
CA LEU A 20 -2.12 -2.56 -4.98
C LEU A 20 -0.61 -2.55 -4.74
N VAL A 21 -0.03 -3.63 -4.20
CA VAL A 21 1.43 -3.77 -4.04
C VAL A 21 2.13 -3.61 -5.40
N GLY A 22 1.62 -4.27 -6.45
CA GLY A 22 2.15 -4.14 -7.81
C GLY A 22 2.09 -2.71 -8.33
N CYS A 23 0.95 -2.04 -8.21
CA CYS A 23 0.77 -0.65 -8.66
C CYS A 23 1.73 0.32 -7.97
N VAL A 24 1.89 0.23 -6.65
CA VAL A 24 2.79 1.10 -5.90
C VAL A 24 4.26 0.81 -6.24
N ASN A 25 4.62 -0.45 -6.46
CA ASN A 25 5.97 -0.82 -6.89
C ASN A 25 6.29 -0.29 -8.30
N VAL A 26 5.33 -0.28 -9.23
CA VAL A 26 5.50 0.36 -10.55
C VAL A 26 5.75 1.86 -10.39
N ALA A 27 4.98 2.55 -9.54
CA ALA A 27 5.19 3.97 -9.26
C ALA A 27 6.59 4.24 -8.68
N ARG A 28 7.07 3.38 -7.77
CA ARG A 28 8.43 3.44 -7.23
C ARG A 28 9.49 3.34 -8.33
N THR A 29 9.36 2.36 -9.24
CA THR A 29 10.27 2.21 -10.38
C THR A 29 10.28 3.45 -11.27
N MET A 30 9.10 4.01 -11.57
CA MET A 30 9.00 5.24 -12.36
C MET A 30 9.69 6.43 -11.67
N TYR A 31 9.63 6.51 -10.34
CA TYR A 31 10.29 7.59 -9.59
C TYR A 31 11.81 7.43 -9.64
N LEU A 32 12.32 6.20 -9.51
CA LEU A 32 13.75 5.90 -9.68
C LEU A 32 14.25 6.28 -11.08
N GLU A 33 13.53 5.90 -12.13
CA GLU A 33 13.87 6.25 -13.52
C GLU A 33 13.92 7.76 -13.74
N GLN A 34 13.07 8.51 -13.04
CA GLN A 34 13.00 9.97 -13.11
C GLN A 34 13.96 10.68 -12.14
N ASN A 35 14.83 9.94 -11.42
CA ASN A 35 15.68 10.48 -10.34
C ASN A 35 14.90 11.31 -9.30
N LYS A 36 13.67 10.88 -8.98
CA LYS A 36 12.82 11.49 -7.95
C LYS A 36 13.03 10.80 -6.60
N PRO A 37 12.87 11.53 -5.48
CA PRO A 37 12.86 10.92 -4.14
C PRO A 37 11.80 9.82 -4.03
N THR A 38 12.14 8.68 -3.44
CA THR A 38 11.23 7.53 -3.29
C THR A 38 10.75 7.29 -1.87
N GLU A 39 11.26 8.04 -0.88
CA GLU A 39 11.02 7.81 0.56
C GLU A 39 9.53 7.64 0.89
N ASP A 40 8.67 8.54 0.39
CA ASP A 40 7.22 8.46 0.64
C ASP A 40 6.56 7.21 0.01
N VAL A 41 7.02 6.82 -1.18
CA VAL A 41 6.50 5.65 -1.90
C VAL A 41 7.01 4.36 -1.24
N ASP A 42 8.25 4.36 -0.76
CA ASP A 42 8.88 3.26 -0.02
C ASP A 42 8.14 3.02 1.29
N ASP A 43 7.85 4.07 2.06
CA ASP A 43 7.10 4.00 3.30
C ASP A 43 5.67 3.51 3.09
N LEU A 44 5.02 3.96 2.01
CA LEU A 44 3.68 3.49 1.63
C LEU A 44 3.69 2.01 1.25
N LEU A 45 4.65 1.59 0.42
CA LEU A 45 4.81 0.21 0.00
C LEU A 45 5.07 -0.71 1.20
N PHE A 46 5.96 -0.30 2.11
CA PHE A 46 6.22 -1.01 3.36
C PHE A 46 4.96 -1.16 4.21
N LYS A 47 4.18 -0.08 4.36
CA LYS A 47 2.91 -0.10 5.10
C LYS A 47 1.89 -1.07 4.50
N ILE A 48 1.76 -1.11 3.17
CA ILE A 48 0.83 -1.99 2.47
C ILE A 48 1.25 -3.46 2.64
N ILE A 49 2.54 -3.77 2.46
CA ILE A 49 3.06 -5.14 2.58
C ILE A 49 2.93 -5.67 4.02
N LYS A 50 3.12 -4.80 5.02
CA LYS A 50 2.98 -5.15 6.44
C LYS A 50 1.56 -5.05 6.97
N ALA A 51 0.59 -4.66 6.13
CA ALA A 51 -0.80 -4.56 6.56
C ALA A 51 -1.29 -5.93 7.06
N PRO A 52 -2.01 -5.98 8.20
CA PRO A 52 -2.46 -7.23 8.77
C PRO A 52 -3.46 -7.92 7.82
N SER A 53 -3.23 -9.19 7.50
CA SER A 53 -4.20 -10.03 6.80
C SER A 53 -5.06 -10.80 7.79
N LYS A 54 -6.36 -10.87 7.53
CA LYS A 54 -7.28 -11.72 8.29
C LYS A 54 -7.61 -12.93 7.43
N LYS A 55 -7.03 -14.09 7.75
CA LYS A 55 -7.40 -15.34 7.08
C LYS A 55 -8.87 -15.64 7.36
N VAL A 56 -9.70 -15.61 6.34
CA VAL A 56 -11.09 -16.07 6.44
C VAL A 56 -11.07 -17.60 6.39
N SER A 57 -11.43 -18.24 7.50
CA SER A 57 -11.70 -19.68 7.51
C SER A 57 -13.02 -19.91 6.77
N VAL A 58 -12.96 -20.51 5.59
CA VAL A 58 -14.14 -21.08 4.95
C VAL A 58 -14.32 -22.49 5.53
N ARG A 59 -15.35 -22.70 6.34
CA ARG A 59 -15.80 -24.08 6.66
C ARG A 59 -16.49 -24.60 5.40
N VAL A 60 -15.87 -25.60 4.77
CA VAL A 60 -16.47 -26.41 3.71
C VAL A 60 -17.15 -27.61 4.35
#